data_AF-A0A1S3DLU8-F1
#
_entry.id   AF-A0A1S3DLU8-F1
#
_cell.length_a   1.000
_cell.length_b   1.000
_cell.length_c   1.000
_cell.angle_alpha   90.00
_cell.angle_beta   90.00
_cell.angle_gamma   90.00
#
_symmetry.space_group_name_H-M   'P 1'
#
loop_
_entity.id
_entity.type
_entity.pdbx_description
1 polymer ?
#
loop_
_entity_poly.entity_id
_entity_poly.type
_entity_poly.pdbx_seq_one_letter_code
_entity_poly.pdbx_strand_id
1 'polypeptide(L)'
;MFSGLDFLSKSQTSGLNAIHAIPSFHEAKTCSPTASSCDLLPSFETPPAYISRLSYENRILIFTHAVLREENARAERYLNARGDRFAVLYLDRIGDEGFVLEEELKRQTNQETPPWIFVFGRHRPLDQFIASFHDGLIDEWLINAEFAYDYDLIIIGDGPGAVSAARTAMPYGRKLLLIYNSDARNPRIPEGCLAKLR
;
A
#
# COMPACT_ATOMS: atom_id res chain seq x y z
N MET A 1 13.39 -47.61 21.54
CA MET A 1 11.91 -47.47 21.60
C MET A 1 11.60 -45.98 21.73
N PHE A 2 10.89 -45.43 20.72
CA PHE A 2 9.96 -44.28 20.69
C PHE A 2 10.17 -43.08 21.66
N SER A 3 9.96 -41.79 21.34
CA SER A 3 9.54 -41.01 20.15
C SER A 3 9.20 -39.58 20.64
N GLY A 4 9.19 -38.57 19.74
CA GLY A 4 8.56 -37.24 19.95
C GLY A 4 9.60 -36.14 20.27
N LEU A 5 9.98 -35.20 19.41
CA LEU A 5 9.25 -34.31 18.50
C LEU A 5 8.31 -33.36 19.25
N ASP A 6 8.69 -32.07 19.22
CA ASP A 6 7.92 -30.81 19.36
C ASP A 6 8.95 -29.71 19.73
N PHE A 7 9.62 -29.00 18.81
CA PHE A 7 9.15 -28.04 17.81
C PHE A 7 8.09 -27.06 18.32
N LEU A 8 8.43 -25.76 18.25
CA LEU A 8 7.64 -24.54 18.47
C LEU A 8 7.56 -23.98 19.90
N SER A 9 8.33 -22.92 20.15
CA SER A 9 7.78 -21.56 20.24
C SER A 9 8.87 -20.60 20.67
N LYS A 10 9.67 -20.13 19.71
CA LYS A 10 10.30 -18.81 19.82
C LYS A 10 9.45 -17.89 18.96
N SER A 11 8.58 -17.15 19.62
CA SER A 11 7.80 -16.07 19.03
C SER A 11 8.73 -15.12 18.28
N GLN A 12 8.64 -15.14 16.95
CA GLN A 12 9.08 -14.02 16.13
C GLN A 12 8.08 -12.90 16.36
N THR A 13 8.40 -12.00 17.29
CA THR A 13 7.78 -10.67 17.32
C THR A 13 8.32 -9.89 16.12
N SER A 14 7.71 -10.08 14.95
CA SER A 14 7.76 -9.08 13.89
C SER A 14 7.19 -7.79 14.46
N GLY A 15 7.96 -6.70 14.34
CA GLY A 15 7.69 -5.42 14.99
C GLY A 15 6.29 -4.88 14.68
N LEU A 16 5.69 -4.20 15.67
CA LEU A 16 4.32 -3.68 15.71
C LEU A 16 3.90 -2.77 14.53
N ASN A 17 4.81 -2.43 13.61
CA ASN A 17 4.60 -1.48 12.52
C ASN A 17 4.70 -2.10 11.11
N ALA A 18 5.10 -3.38 11.01
CA ALA A 18 5.18 -4.08 9.72
C ALA A 18 3.81 -4.66 9.37
N ILE A 19 3.20 -4.13 8.31
CA ILE A 19 2.01 -4.74 7.70
C ILE A 19 2.51 -5.59 6.55
N HIS A 20 2.22 -6.90 6.55
CA HIS A 20 2.40 -7.66 5.32
C HIS A 20 1.43 -7.09 4.30
N ALA A 21 1.94 -6.64 3.14
CA ALA A 21 1.08 -6.27 2.03
C ALA A 21 0.35 -7.54 1.58
N ILE A 22 -0.82 -7.80 2.18
CA ILE A 22 -1.74 -8.81 1.69
C ILE A 22 -2.33 -8.18 0.42
N PRO A 23 -2.26 -8.83 -0.75
CA PRO A 23 -2.99 -8.36 -1.91
C PRO A 23 -4.47 -8.28 -1.50
N SER A 24 -5.00 -7.06 -1.46
CA SER A 24 -6.37 -6.79 -0.99
C SER A 24 -7.37 -7.47 -1.92
N PHE A 25 -7.72 -8.72 -1.61
CA PHE A 25 -8.89 -9.41 -2.15
C PHE A 25 -10.13 -8.88 -1.44
N HIS A 26 -10.98 -8.14 -2.16
CA HIS A 26 -12.40 -8.02 -1.87
C HIS A 26 -13.20 -7.59 -3.12
N GLU A 27 -13.40 -8.54 -4.05
CA GLU A 27 -14.68 -8.66 -4.75
C GLU A 27 -15.35 -9.92 -4.17
N ALA A 28 -16.24 -9.75 -3.19
CA ALA A 28 -17.11 -10.83 -2.77
C ALA A 28 -18.21 -11.00 -3.83
N LYS A 29 -17.89 -11.69 -4.93
CA LYS A 29 -18.89 -12.40 -5.73
C LYS A 29 -19.05 -13.79 -5.16
N THR A 30 -20.26 -14.09 -4.74
CA THR A 30 -20.75 -15.38 -4.24
C THR A 30 -20.22 -16.55 -5.07
N CYS A 31 -19.55 -17.51 -4.41
CA CYS A 31 -19.13 -18.78 -5.00
C CYS A 31 -20.31 -19.58 -5.56
N SER A 32 -20.13 -20.14 -6.76
CA SER A 32 -20.63 -21.47 -7.11
C SER A 32 -19.44 -22.42 -7.29
N PRO A 33 -19.54 -23.72 -6.94
CA PRO A 33 -18.38 -24.57 -6.77
C PRO A 33 -18.17 -25.46 -7.99
N THR A 34 -17.48 -24.99 -9.03
CA THR A 34 -16.73 -25.85 -9.98
C THR A 34 -15.97 -25.01 -11.01
N ALA A 35 -14.66 -24.81 -10.80
CA ALA A 35 -13.61 -24.77 -11.84
C ALA A 35 -12.28 -24.26 -11.25
N SER A 36 -11.28 -25.16 -11.25
CA SER A 36 -9.88 -24.99 -11.68
C SER A 36 -9.19 -23.62 -11.65
N SER A 37 -7.97 -23.64 -11.09
CA SER A 37 -6.83 -22.72 -11.29
C SER A 37 -6.71 -21.54 -10.34
N CYS A 38 -5.60 -21.54 -9.61
CA CYS A 38 -5.12 -20.48 -8.74
C CYS A 38 -4.53 -19.36 -9.60
N ASP A 39 -5.25 -18.24 -9.73
CA ASP A 39 -4.69 -17.02 -10.31
C ASP A 39 -4.78 -15.93 -9.22
N LEU A 40 -3.63 -15.51 -8.68
CA LEU A 40 -3.53 -14.54 -7.57
C LEU A 40 -3.07 -13.14 -7.99
N LEU A 41 -2.85 -12.90 -9.28
CA LEU A 41 -3.03 -11.58 -9.88
C LEU A 41 -4.51 -11.38 -10.26
N PRO A 42 -5.12 -10.20 -10.00
CA PRO A 42 -6.31 -9.84 -10.77
C PRO A 42 -5.91 -9.93 -12.25
N SER A 43 -6.64 -10.73 -13.01
CA SER A 43 -6.33 -11.22 -14.37
C SER A 43 -6.14 -10.15 -15.46
N PHE A 44 -6.00 -8.87 -15.09
CA PHE A 44 -5.94 -7.72 -15.98
C PHE A 44 -4.87 -6.66 -15.62
N GLU A 45 -4.06 -6.83 -14.56
CA GLU A 45 -3.06 -5.81 -14.18
C GLU A 45 -1.65 -6.15 -14.69
N THR A 46 -1.01 -5.20 -15.38
CA THR A 46 0.38 -5.37 -15.83
C THR A 46 1.35 -5.24 -14.65
N PRO A 47 2.49 -5.96 -14.62
CA PRO A 47 3.52 -5.82 -13.58
C PRO A 47 3.90 -4.38 -13.22
N PRO A 48 4.14 -3.46 -14.19
CA PRO A 48 4.43 -2.07 -13.87
C PRO A 48 3.28 -1.32 -13.18
N ALA A 49 2.04 -1.58 -13.59
CA ALA A 49 0.86 -0.97 -12.97
C ALA A 49 0.69 -1.46 -11.53
N TYR A 50 0.91 -2.76 -11.29
CA TYR A 50 0.85 -3.35 -9.96
C TYR A 50 1.88 -2.76 -8.99
N ILE A 51 3.14 -2.65 -9.41
CA ILE A 51 4.22 -2.04 -8.60
C ILE A 51 3.89 -0.56 -8.30
N SER A 52 3.42 0.18 -9.31
CA SER A 52 3.02 1.58 -9.15
C SER A 52 1.87 1.70 -8.16
N ARG A 53 0.80 0.93 -8.32
CA ARG A 53 -0.36 0.96 -7.44
C ARG A 53 0.03 0.66 -5.99
N LEU A 54 0.74 -0.44 -5.75
CA LEU A 54 1.17 -0.78 -4.39
C LEU A 54 2.09 0.28 -3.77
N SER A 55 3.02 0.83 -4.56
CA SER A 55 3.95 1.83 -4.06
C SER A 55 3.31 3.19 -3.76
N TYR A 56 2.19 3.55 -4.40
CA TYR A 56 1.40 4.75 -4.06
C TYR A 56 0.36 4.50 -2.97
N GLU A 57 -0.21 3.29 -2.87
CA GLU A 57 -1.15 2.92 -1.79
C GLU A 57 -0.47 2.86 -0.42
N ASN A 58 0.83 2.55 -0.39
CA ASN A 58 1.61 2.42 0.83
C ASN A 58 2.56 3.59 0.99
N ARG A 59 2.60 4.16 2.20
CA ARG A 59 3.54 5.25 2.55
C ARG A 59 5.00 4.83 2.33
N ILE A 60 5.32 3.64 2.82
CA ILE A 60 6.63 2.99 2.69
C ILE A 60 6.36 1.53 2.33
N LEU A 61 6.90 1.07 1.21
CA LEU A 61 6.78 -0.30 0.72
C LEU A 61 8.16 -0.88 0.44
N ILE A 62 8.40 -2.11 0.88
CA ILE A 62 9.66 -2.82 0.67
C ILE A 62 9.37 -4.11 -0.09
N PHE A 63 9.92 -4.24 -1.29
CA PHE A 63 9.96 -5.50 -2.02
C PHE A 63 11.27 -6.22 -1.69
N THR A 64 11.17 -7.48 -1.25
CA THR A 64 12.34 -8.25 -0.84
C THR A 64 12.13 -9.76 -0.94
N HIS A 65 13.15 -10.54 -0.54
CA HIS A 65 13.14 -11.98 -0.39
C HIS A 65 13.36 -12.37 1.07
N ALA A 66 12.77 -13.47 1.54
CA ALA A 66 12.91 -13.89 2.94
C ALA A 66 14.32 -14.38 3.31
N VAL A 67 15.14 -14.72 2.30
CA VAL A 67 16.53 -15.14 2.47
C VAL A 67 17.44 -13.97 2.87
N LEU A 68 17.13 -12.74 2.46
CA LEU A 68 17.93 -11.53 2.71
C LEU A 68 17.68 -10.94 4.11
N ARG A 69 17.96 -11.74 5.14
CA ARG A 69 17.59 -11.42 6.53
C ARG A 69 18.31 -10.19 7.07
N GLU A 70 19.57 -9.98 6.73
CA GLU A 70 20.36 -8.87 7.28
C GLU A 70 19.95 -7.53 6.69
N GLU A 71 19.77 -7.45 5.38
CA GLU A 71 19.33 -6.26 4.66
C GLU A 71 17.91 -5.87 5.07
N ASN A 72 17.00 -6.84 5.16
CA ASN A 72 15.64 -6.63 5.65
C ASN A 72 15.63 -6.10 7.07
N ALA A 73 16.35 -6.77 7.98
CA ALA A 73 16.46 -6.32 9.36
C ALA A 73 17.07 -4.92 9.45
N ARG A 74 18.00 -4.56 8.57
CA ARG A 74 18.60 -3.22 8.54
C ARG A 74 17.56 -2.16 8.20
N ALA A 75 16.79 -2.32 7.14
CA ALA A 75 15.72 -1.37 6.77
C ALA A 75 14.63 -1.29 7.84
N GLU A 76 14.15 -2.44 8.32
CA GLU A 76 13.09 -2.54 9.33
C GLU A 76 13.50 -1.90 10.66
N ARG A 77 14.78 -2.01 11.07
CA ARG A 77 15.27 -1.41 12.32
C ARG A 77 15.10 0.12 12.34
N TYR A 78 15.47 0.81 11.26
CA TYR A 78 15.34 2.27 11.19
C TYR A 78 13.87 2.71 11.23
N LEU A 79 13.02 2.00 10.51
CA LEU A 79 11.58 2.26 10.48
C LEU A 79 10.90 2.01 11.83
N ASN A 80 11.22 0.88 12.47
CA ASN A 80 10.68 0.53 13.77
C ASN A 80 11.18 1.48 14.87
N ALA A 81 12.45 1.90 14.82
CA ALA A 81 13.00 2.85 15.79
C ALA A 81 12.30 4.21 15.73
N ARG A 82 11.91 4.65 14.52
CA ARG A 82 11.15 5.88 14.30
C ARG A 82 9.65 5.76 14.59
N GLY A 83 9.11 4.55 14.55
CA GLY A 83 7.68 4.29 14.72
C GLY A 83 6.86 4.43 13.44
N ASP A 84 7.50 4.44 12.27
CA ASP A 84 6.80 4.55 10.99
C ASP A 84 6.16 3.21 10.60
N ARG A 85 4.94 3.27 10.04
CA ARG A 85 4.28 2.12 9.44
C ARG A 85 4.84 1.87 8.05
N PHE A 86 5.11 0.61 7.75
CA PHE A 86 5.62 0.18 6.45
C PHE A 86 5.04 -1.16 6.05
N ALA A 87 4.99 -1.37 4.74
CA ALA A 87 4.57 -2.62 4.15
C ALA A 87 5.76 -3.40 3.61
N VAL A 88 5.76 -4.73 3.78
CA VAL A 88 6.77 -5.62 3.21
C VAL A 88 6.11 -6.68 2.34
N LEU A 89 6.59 -6.78 1.11
CA LEU A 89 6.20 -7.79 0.13
C LEU A 89 7.38 -8.73 -0.14
N TYR A 90 7.16 -10.01 0.14
CA TYR A 90 8.15 -11.07 -0.06
C TYR A 90 7.91 -11.76 -1.40
N LEU A 91 8.74 -11.47 -2.40
CA LEU A 91 8.57 -11.96 -3.77
C LEU A 91 8.68 -13.49 -3.86
N ASP A 92 9.53 -14.09 -3.03
CA ASP A 92 9.70 -15.55 -2.91
C ASP A 92 8.45 -16.29 -2.39
N ARG A 93 7.45 -15.56 -1.88
CA ARG A 93 6.21 -16.13 -1.35
C ARG A 93 5.02 -16.02 -2.31
N ILE A 94 5.20 -15.33 -3.45
CA ILE A 94 4.12 -15.07 -4.43
C ILE A 94 4.16 -16.08 -5.58
N GLY A 95 5.13 -17.00 -5.60
CA GLY A 95 5.29 -17.99 -6.68
C GLY A 95 5.86 -17.34 -7.95
N ASP A 96 5.43 -17.81 -9.13
CA ASP A 96 6.00 -17.41 -10.43
C ASP A 96 5.81 -15.92 -10.74
N GLU A 97 4.75 -15.31 -10.21
CA GLU A 97 4.48 -13.87 -10.34
C GLU A 97 5.55 -13.02 -9.64
N GLY A 98 6.16 -13.54 -8.58
CA GLY A 98 7.26 -12.89 -7.87
C GLY A 98 8.48 -12.67 -8.76
N PHE A 99 8.77 -13.63 -9.65
CA PHE A 99 9.88 -13.53 -10.61
C PHE A 99 9.62 -12.46 -11.67
N VAL A 100 8.38 -12.39 -12.19
CA VAL A 100 7.99 -11.36 -13.17
C VAL A 100 8.06 -9.96 -12.55
N LEU A 101 7.61 -9.82 -11.29
CA LEU A 101 7.72 -8.57 -10.56
C LEU A 101 9.18 -8.19 -10.28
N GLU A 102 10.02 -9.17 -9.96
CA GLU A 102 11.46 -8.95 -9.78
C GLU A 102 12.13 -8.41 -11.04
N GLU A 103 11.89 -9.02 -12.21
CA GLU A 103 12.44 -8.53 -13.49
C GLU A 103 12.00 -7.11 -13.78
N GLU A 104 10.72 -6.80 -13.54
CA GLU A 104 10.18 -5.47 -13.75
C GLU A 104 10.75 -4.46 -12.74
N LEU A 105 10.94 -4.84 -11.48
CA LEU A 105 11.59 -4.01 -10.46
C LEU A 105 13.02 -3.68 -10.87
N LYS A 106 13.81 -4.65 -11.33
CA LYS A 106 15.17 -4.41 -11.84
C LYS A 106 15.15 -3.43 -13.00
N ARG A 107 14.22 -3.62 -13.95
CA ARG A 107 14.05 -2.77 -15.12
C ARG A 107 13.67 -1.33 -14.77
N GLN A 108 12.77 -1.12 -13.81
CA GLN A 108 12.31 0.22 -13.41
C GLN A 108 13.32 0.97 -12.54
N THR A 109 13.99 0.25 -11.65
CA THR A 109 14.85 0.84 -10.63
C THR A 109 16.32 0.91 -11.03
N ASN A 110 16.72 0.14 -12.05
CA ASN A 110 18.12 -0.13 -12.40
C ASN A 110 18.93 -0.70 -11.23
N GLN A 111 18.27 -1.38 -10.28
CA GLN A 111 18.89 -2.03 -9.14
C GLN A 111 18.71 -3.54 -9.26
N GLU A 112 19.83 -4.26 -9.38
CA GLU A 112 19.86 -5.71 -9.58
C GLU A 112 19.41 -6.52 -8.36
N THR A 113 19.66 -6.01 -7.16
CA THR A 113 19.47 -6.78 -5.92
C THR A 113 18.41 -6.15 -5.02
N PRO A 114 17.53 -6.94 -4.37
CA PRO A 114 16.68 -6.43 -3.30
C PRO A 114 17.51 -5.96 -2.09
N PRO A 115 16.94 -5.17 -1.17
CA PRO A 115 15.55 -4.71 -1.14
C PRO A 115 15.30 -3.49 -2.04
N TRP A 116 14.15 -3.47 -2.72
CA TRP A 116 13.65 -2.28 -3.43
C TRP A 116 12.68 -1.54 -2.52
N ILE A 117 13.09 -0.37 -2.04
CA ILE A 117 12.31 0.43 -1.10
C ILE A 117 11.63 1.55 -1.87
N PHE A 118 10.33 1.68 -1.71
CA PHE A 118 9.52 2.76 -2.25
C PHE A 118 8.98 3.61 -1.12
N VAL A 119 9.20 4.92 -1.23
CA VAL A 119 8.60 5.92 -0.35
C VAL A 119 7.65 6.73 -1.22
N PHE A 120 6.34 6.54 -1.02
CA PHE A 120 5.26 7.17 -1.81
C PHE A 120 5.49 7.09 -3.33
N GLY A 121 5.58 5.88 -3.85
CA GLY A 121 5.76 5.65 -5.30
C GLY A 121 7.16 5.91 -5.84
N ARG A 122 8.08 6.48 -5.05
CA ARG A 122 9.46 6.75 -5.49
C ARG A 122 10.44 5.72 -4.92
N HIS A 123 11.19 5.08 -5.82
CA HIS A 123 12.24 4.14 -5.46
C HIS A 123 13.43 4.83 -4.77
N ARG A 124 13.94 4.23 -3.70
CA ARG A 124 15.12 4.62 -2.94
C ARG A 124 15.96 3.37 -2.65
N PRO A 125 17.23 3.32 -3.09
CA PRO A 125 18.15 2.26 -2.71
C PRO A 125 18.35 2.21 -1.19
N LEU A 126 18.66 1.02 -0.65
CA LEU A 126 18.84 0.81 0.80
C LEU A 126 19.84 1.79 1.43
N ASP A 127 20.98 2.03 0.80
CA ASP A 127 21.99 2.94 1.35
C ASP A 127 21.51 4.39 1.39
N GLN A 128 20.83 4.85 0.33
CA GLN A 128 20.24 6.18 0.29
C GLN A 128 19.11 6.31 1.32
N PHE A 129 18.30 5.27 1.47
CA PHE A 129 17.24 5.21 2.46
C PHE A 129 17.80 5.31 3.88
N ILE A 130 18.86 4.58 4.22
CA ILE A 130 19.48 4.65 5.55
C ILE A 130 20.13 6.01 5.78
N ALA A 131 20.85 6.56 4.80
CA ALA A 131 21.45 7.88 4.91
C ALA A 131 20.41 8.96 5.24
N SER A 132 19.20 8.86 4.66
CA SER A 132 18.12 9.81 4.92
C SER A 132 17.64 9.88 6.38
N PHE A 133 17.83 8.83 7.18
CA PHE A 133 17.54 8.87 8.62
C PHE A 133 18.59 9.65 9.39
N HIS A 134 19.85 9.60 8.96
CA HIS A 134 20.94 10.36 9.58
C HIS A 134 20.88 11.84 9.20
N ASP A 135 20.53 12.11 7.95
CA ASP A 135 20.50 13.47 7.39
C ASP A 135 19.16 14.20 7.65
N GLY A 136 18.16 13.52 8.23
CA GLY A 136 16.81 14.07 8.45
C GLY A 136 15.96 14.22 7.18
N LEU A 137 16.46 13.75 6.04
CA LEU A 137 15.78 13.81 4.73
C LEU A 137 14.56 12.88 4.64
N ILE A 138 14.46 11.87 5.50
CA ILE A 138 13.32 10.95 5.50
C ILE A 138 12.02 11.69 5.79
N ASP A 139 12.03 12.69 6.67
CA ASP A 139 10.90 13.55 6.99
C ASP A 139 10.45 14.32 5.77
N GLU A 140 11.41 14.91 5.04
CA GLU A 140 11.12 15.62 3.81
C GLU A 140 10.53 14.70 2.75
N TRP A 141 10.97 13.45 2.63
CA TRP A 141 10.37 12.51 1.69
C TRP A 141 8.96 12.11 2.11
N LEU A 142 8.74 11.96 3.40
CA LEU A 142 7.45 11.58 3.94
C LEU A 142 6.44 12.73 3.98
N ILE A 143 6.91 13.98 4.01
CA ILE A 143 6.11 15.21 3.98
C ILE A 143 5.90 15.67 2.53
N ASN A 144 6.92 15.69 1.68
CA ASN A 144 6.81 16.17 0.29
C ASN A 144 6.15 15.16 -0.65
N ALA A 145 6.03 13.90 -0.24
CA ALA A 145 5.27 12.90 -1.00
C ALA A 145 3.86 12.67 -0.44
N GLU A 146 3.56 13.30 0.71
CA GLU A 146 2.27 13.94 0.90
C GLU A 146 2.20 15.08 -0.15
N PHE A 147 1.74 14.78 -1.37
CA PHE A 147 0.83 15.75 -1.95
C PHE A 147 -0.35 15.76 -0.99
N ALA A 148 -0.25 16.65 0.00
CA ALA A 148 -1.19 16.88 1.08
C ALA A 148 -2.46 17.45 0.48
N TYR A 149 -3.15 16.64 -0.31
CA TYR A 149 -4.52 16.92 -0.61
C TYR A 149 -5.24 16.76 0.71
N ASP A 150 -5.85 17.86 1.15
CA ASP A 150 -6.71 17.84 2.31
C ASP A 150 -7.84 16.81 2.15
N TYR A 151 -8.07 16.25 0.96
CA TYR A 151 -9.14 15.32 0.65
C TYR A 151 -8.65 14.25 -0.33
N ASP A 152 -9.06 13.00 -0.10
CA ASP A 152 -8.84 11.86 -1.00
C ASP A 152 -9.67 11.97 -2.28
N LEU A 153 -10.80 12.67 -2.23
CA LEU A 153 -11.68 12.92 -3.38
C LEU A 153 -12.42 14.26 -3.23
N ILE A 154 -12.38 15.08 -4.28
CA ILE A 154 -13.14 16.33 -4.40
C ILE A 154 -14.25 16.13 -5.44
N ILE A 155 -15.50 16.36 -5.04
CA ILE A 155 -16.66 16.28 -5.92
C ILE A 155 -17.20 17.70 -6.12
N ILE A 156 -17.30 18.12 -7.38
CA ILE A 156 -17.84 19.44 -7.75
C ILE A 156 -19.19 19.22 -8.43
N GLY A 157 -20.26 19.67 -7.79
CA GLY A 157 -21.63 19.56 -8.30
C GLY A 157 -22.64 19.19 -7.23
N ASP A 158 -23.89 19.58 -7.47
CA ASP A 158 -25.05 19.37 -6.60
C ASP A 158 -26.03 18.32 -7.14
N GLY A 159 -25.74 17.76 -8.32
CA GLY A 159 -26.59 16.77 -8.98
C GLY A 159 -26.64 15.40 -8.28
N PRO A 160 -27.62 14.55 -8.64
CA PRO A 160 -27.77 13.22 -8.06
C PRO A 160 -26.54 12.33 -8.26
N GLY A 161 -25.79 12.51 -9.35
CA GLY A 161 -24.53 11.80 -9.59
C GLY A 161 -23.44 12.17 -8.56
N ALA A 162 -23.31 13.46 -8.24
CA ALA A 162 -22.35 13.94 -7.25
C ALA A 162 -22.68 13.40 -5.84
N VAL A 163 -23.95 13.46 -5.44
CA VAL A 163 -24.41 12.93 -4.14
C VAL A 163 -24.24 11.41 -4.08
N SER A 164 -24.53 10.69 -5.18
CA SER A 164 -24.35 9.25 -5.25
C SER A 164 -22.87 8.87 -5.13
N ALA A 165 -21.97 9.56 -5.84
CA ALA A 165 -20.54 9.32 -5.76
C ALA A 165 -20.01 9.55 -4.33
N ALA A 166 -20.45 10.62 -3.67
CA ALA A 166 -20.10 10.91 -2.28
C ALA A 166 -20.54 9.79 -1.32
N ARG A 167 -21.80 9.34 -1.43
CA ARG A 167 -22.34 8.25 -0.61
C ARG A 167 -21.63 6.92 -0.83
N THR A 168 -21.25 6.63 -2.08
CA THR A 168 -20.50 5.41 -2.39
C THR A 168 -19.09 5.47 -1.83
N ALA A 169 -18.43 6.63 -1.84
CA ALA A 169 -17.05 6.77 -1.37
C ALA A 169 -16.91 6.77 0.16
N MET A 170 -17.91 7.25 0.90
CA MET A 170 -17.87 7.40 2.37
C MET A 170 -17.60 6.11 3.17
N PRO A 171 -18.26 4.97 2.88
CA PRO A 171 -18.01 3.71 3.60
C PRO A 171 -16.57 3.22 3.51
N TYR A 172 -15.80 3.69 2.52
CA TYR A 172 -14.40 3.31 2.33
C TYR A 172 -13.41 4.19 3.10
N GLY A 173 -13.89 5.03 4.04
CA GLY A 173 -13.04 5.80 4.95
C GLY A 173 -12.23 6.92 4.27
N ARG A 174 -12.66 7.37 3.09
CA ARG A 174 -12.00 8.43 2.31
C ARG A 174 -12.41 9.82 2.81
N LYS A 175 -11.46 10.74 2.94
CA LYS A 175 -11.69 12.15 3.29
C LYS A 175 -12.24 12.90 2.07
N LEU A 176 -13.50 13.35 2.14
CA LEU A 176 -14.26 13.85 0.99
C LEU A 176 -14.59 15.34 1.11
N LEU A 177 -14.37 16.10 0.03
CA LEU A 177 -14.84 17.48 -0.11
C LEU A 177 -15.96 17.50 -1.16
N LEU A 178 -17.16 17.96 -0.78
CA LEU A 178 -18.27 18.15 -1.71
C LEU A 178 -18.53 19.65 -1.89
N ILE A 179 -18.22 20.16 -3.07
CA ILE A 179 -18.42 21.56 -3.43
C ILE A 179 -19.72 21.67 -4.22
N TYR A 180 -20.71 22.39 -3.68
CA TYR A 180 -22.02 22.58 -4.31
C TYR A 180 -22.46 24.05 -4.24
N ASN A 181 -23.35 24.44 -5.15
CA ASN A 181 -23.98 25.76 -5.16
C ASN A 181 -25.21 25.76 -4.23
N SER A 182 -25.31 26.71 -3.30
CA SER A 182 -26.39 26.77 -2.31
C SER A 182 -27.76 27.17 -2.85
N ASP A 183 -27.84 27.67 -4.09
CA ASP A 183 -29.13 27.97 -4.74
C ASP A 183 -29.86 26.70 -5.20
N ALA A 184 -29.19 25.55 -5.14
CA ALA A 184 -29.78 24.25 -5.32
C ALA A 184 -30.78 23.98 -4.19
N ARG A 185 -32.05 23.74 -4.56
CA ARG A 185 -33.10 23.35 -3.60
C ARG A 185 -32.72 22.03 -2.93
N ASN A 186 -32.11 22.14 -1.76
CA ASN A 186 -31.91 21.07 -0.78
C ASN A 186 -31.16 19.81 -1.30
N PRO A 187 -29.86 19.90 -1.60
CA PRO A 187 -29.05 18.70 -1.76
C PRO A 187 -29.02 17.97 -0.40
N ARG A 188 -29.53 16.73 -0.35
CA ARG A 188 -29.41 15.85 0.84
C ARG A 188 -27.96 15.38 0.97
N ILE A 189 -27.11 16.29 1.43
CA ILE A 189 -25.67 16.07 1.60
C ILE A 189 -25.46 14.98 2.65
N PRO A 190 -24.67 13.95 2.35
CA PRO A 190 -24.32 12.92 3.31
C PRO A 190 -23.56 13.51 4.50
N GLU A 191 -23.85 13.04 5.72
CA GLU A 191 -23.11 13.44 6.93
C GLU A 191 -21.63 13.09 6.78
N GLY A 192 -20.73 14.05 7.04
CA GLY A 192 -19.28 13.90 6.89
C GLY A 192 -18.69 14.52 5.61
N CYS A 193 -19.50 15.01 4.67
CA CYS A 193 -19.03 15.85 3.58
C CYS A 193 -18.85 17.30 4.05
N LEU A 194 -17.69 17.89 3.79
CA LEU A 194 -17.44 19.32 4.03
C LEU A 194 -17.72 20.14 2.76
N ALA A 195 -18.10 21.40 2.99
CA ALA A 195 -18.12 22.58 2.11
C ALA A 195 -19.47 23.10 1.56
N LYS A 196 -19.59 24.43 1.59
CA LYS A 196 -20.65 25.28 1.02
C LYS A 196 -19.94 26.43 0.31
N LEU A 197 -20.22 26.68 -0.97
CA LEU A 197 -19.85 27.94 -1.61
C LEU A 197 -20.85 29.02 -1.16
N ARG A 198 -20.34 30.18 -0.74
CA ARG A 198 -21.18 31.35 -0.42
C ARG A 198 -21.77 31.96 -1.67
#